data_AF-A0A093WE93-F1
#
_entry.id   AF-A0A093WE93-F1
#
_cell.length_a   1.000
_cell.length_b   1.000
_cell.length_c   1.000
_cell.angle_alpha   90.00
_cell.angle_beta   90.00
_cell.angle_gamma   90.00
#
_symmetry.space_group_name_H-M   'P 1'
#
loop_
_entity.id
_entity.type
_entity.pdbx_description
1 polymer ?
#
loop_
_entity_poly.entity_id
_entity_poly.type
_entity_poly.pdbx_seq_one_letter_code
_entity_poly.pdbx_strand_id
1 'polypeptide(L)'
;MNKLAVSNDLLQVLDSKNDVVSIHIKNNHSLAKISGIHDENFSLLEKISKTQINLRGNLITIKGKQKDSEIVIKVINTLLKKSFDKNDFEDDDIISVYNFETNNVNNENLALEDQISNDDFGIKTPKKTVYARTEKQKNI
;
A
#
# COMPACT_ATOMS: atom_id res chain seq x y z
N MET A 1 -3.41 17.76 4.86
CA MET A 1 -3.90 16.38 4.61
C MET A 1 -2.81 15.45 5.08
N ASN A 2 -2.96 14.76 6.20
CA ASN A 2 -1.94 13.82 6.66
C ASN A 2 -2.58 12.75 7.55
N LYS A 3 -2.92 11.61 6.95
CA LYS A 3 -3.14 10.37 7.70
C LYS A 3 -3.06 9.15 6.77
N LEU A 4 -1.84 8.79 6.37
CA LEU A 4 -1.56 7.39 6.02
C LEU A 4 -1.30 6.63 7.33
N ALA A 5 -2.32 6.51 8.19
CA ALA A 5 -2.17 5.81 9.46
C ALA A 5 -2.30 4.30 9.26
N VAL A 6 -1.36 3.71 8.52
CA VAL A 6 -1.11 2.27 8.59
C VAL A 6 -0.25 2.06 9.84
N SER A 7 -0.92 1.94 10.99
CA SER A 7 -0.29 1.49 12.22
C SER A 7 -0.83 0.10 12.53
N ASN A 8 0.00 -0.91 12.32
CA ASN A 8 -0.29 -2.29 12.68
C ASN A 8 0.71 -2.74 13.76
N ASP A 9 0.56 -3.96 14.25
CA ASP A 9 1.50 -4.54 15.20
C ASP A 9 2.92 -4.72 14.62
N LEU A 10 3.05 -4.67 13.28
CA LEU A 10 4.31 -4.89 12.57
C LEU A 10 5.04 -3.60 12.22
N LEU A 11 4.31 -2.55 11.83
CA LEU A 11 4.89 -1.28 11.36
C LEU A 11 4.06 -0.07 11.78
N GLN A 12 4.73 1.06 11.92
CA GLN A 12 4.12 2.36 12.18
C GLN A 12 4.67 3.38 11.18
N VAL A 13 3.79 4.06 10.45
CA VAL A 13 4.17 5.21 9.62
C VAL A 13 4.29 6.44 10.51
N LEU A 14 5.46 7.08 10.55
CA LEU A 14 5.74 8.23 11.42
C LEU A 14 5.45 9.56 10.73
N ASP A 15 5.98 9.75 9.52
CA ASP A 15 5.83 11.01 8.79
C ASP A 15 5.76 10.73 7.29
N SER A 16 4.94 11.52 6.60
CA SER A 16 4.83 11.57 5.15
C SER A 16 4.86 13.04 4.77
N LYS A 17 6.04 13.54 4.42
CA LYS A 17 6.29 14.94 4.05
C LYS A 17 7.19 14.99 2.83
N ASN A 18 6.86 15.87 1.88
CA ASN A 18 7.67 16.17 0.70
C ASN A 18 8.19 14.92 -0.03
N ASP A 19 7.29 14.00 -0.41
CA ASP A 19 7.64 12.78 -1.17
C ASP A 19 8.59 11.83 -0.42
N VAL A 20 8.70 12.00 0.89
CA VAL A 20 9.45 11.14 1.80
C VAL A 20 8.49 10.55 2.82
N VAL A 21 8.49 9.23 2.94
CA VAL A 21 7.74 8.49 3.95
C VAL A 21 8.69 7.75 4.88
N SER A 22 8.53 7.98 6.18
CA SER A 22 9.31 7.32 7.22
C SER A 22 8.45 6.28 7.95
N ILE A 23 8.95 5.05 8.02
CA ILE A 23 8.28 3.90 8.62
C ILE A 23 9.17 3.31 9.70
N HIS A 24 8.62 3.08 10.88
CA HIS A 24 9.28 2.35 11.95
C HIS A 24 8.74 0.91 12.02
N ILE A 25 9.65 -0.06 11.96
CA ILE A 25 9.32 -1.48 12.10
C ILE A 25 9.51 -1.90 13.55
N LYS A 26 8.49 -2.55 14.11
CA LYS A 26 8.49 -2.96 15.52
C LYS A 26 9.21 -4.29 15.76
N ASN A 27 9.23 -5.18 14.76
CA ASN A 27 9.81 -6.52 14.87
C ASN A 27 11.15 -6.62 14.10
N ASN A 28 12.25 -6.62 14.84
CA ASN A 28 13.60 -6.70 14.27
C ASN A 28 13.86 -8.05 13.58
N HIS A 29 13.26 -9.14 14.06
CA HIS A 29 13.47 -10.46 13.49
C HIS A 29 12.84 -10.56 12.11
N SER A 30 11.60 -10.08 11.97
CA SER A 30 10.94 -9.97 10.66
C SER A 30 11.69 -9.03 9.72
N LEU A 31 12.21 -7.90 10.21
CA LEU A 31 13.02 -6.97 9.42
C LEU A 31 14.28 -7.65 8.87
N ALA A 32 15.02 -8.38 9.70
CA ALA A 32 16.22 -9.08 9.28
C ALA A 32 15.92 -10.13 8.20
N LYS A 33 14.81 -10.88 8.33
CA LYS A 33 14.38 -11.85 7.31
C LYS A 33 14.05 -11.19 5.97
N ILE A 34 13.29 -10.09 5.99
CA ILE A 34 12.90 -9.41 4.74
C ILE A 34 14.07 -8.65 4.11
N SER A 35 15.09 -8.24 4.86
CA SER A 35 16.30 -7.61 4.31
C SER A 35 17.09 -8.57 3.43
N GLY A 36 17.08 -9.86 3.78
CA GLY A 36 17.93 -10.84 3.13
C GLY A 36 19.41 -10.65 3.49
N ILE A 37 20.28 -11.33 2.74
CA ILE A 37 21.73 -11.21 2.90
C ILE A 37 22.16 -9.91 2.22
N HIS A 38 22.97 -9.08 2.88
CA HIS A 38 23.48 -7.81 2.32
C HIS A 38 22.42 -6.82 1.80
N ASP A 39 21.19 -6.86 2.34
CA ASP A 39 20.07 -6.01 1.93
C ASP A 39 19.68 -6.16 0.44
N GLU A 40 19.98 -7.33 -0.16
CA GLU A 40 19.70 -7.65 -1.57
C GLU A 40 18.22 -7.43 -1.93
N ASN A 41 17.32 -7.80 -1.02
CA ASN A 41 15.88 -7.68 -1.20
C ASN A 41 15.42 -6.22 -1.35
N PHE A 42 15.98 -5.32 -0.53
CA PHE A 42 15.67 -3.90 -0.62
C PHE A 42 16.29 -3.27 -1.88
N SER A 43 17.51 -3.68 -2.25
CA SER A 43 18.15 -3.25 -3.51
C SER A 43 17.32 -3.65 -4.74
N LEU A 44 16.74 -4.85 -4.73
CA LEU A 44 15.83 -5.31 -5.77
C LEU A 44 14.54 -4.47 -5.81
N LEU A 45 13.94 -4.21 -4.64
CA LEU A 45 12.72 -3.40 -4.52
C LEU A 45 12.93 -1.94 -4.97
N GLU A 46 14.10 -1.35 -4.71
CA GLU A 46 14.48 -0.04 -5.24
C GLU A 46 14.51 -0.02 -6.76
N LYS A 47 15.12 -1.05 -7.39
CA LYS A 47 15.20 -1.16 -8.87
C LYS A 47 13.83 -1.26 -9.52
N ILE A 48 12.92 -2.05 -8.93
CA ILE A 48 11.59 -2.29 -9.48
C ILE A 48 10.69 -1.07 -9.29
N SER A 49 10.67 -0.48 -8.10
CA SER A 49 9.80 0.65 -7.77
C SER A 49 10.33 2.00 -8.23
N LYS A 50 11.62 2.09 -8.62
CA LYS A 50 12.32 3.34 -8.91
C LYS A 50 12.27 4.35 -7.76
N THR A 51 12.14 3.85 -6.53
CA THR A 51 12.21 4.65 -5.30
C THR A 51 13.54 4.45 -4.60
N GLN A 52 13.92 5.40 -3.75
CA GLN A 52 15.10 5.28 -2.89
C GLN A 52 14.64 4.82 -1.50
N ILE A 53 15.17 3.70 -1.03
CA ILE A 53 14.88 3.09 0.26
C ILE A 53 16.14 3.18 1.11
N ASN A 54 16.08 3.92 2.22
CA ASN A 54 17.19 4.07 3.15
C ASN A 54 16.84 3.40 4.48
N LEU A 55 17.67 2.44 4.89
CA LEU A 55 17.53 1.72 6.15
C LEU A 55 18.43 2.35 7.21
N ARG A 56 17.85 2.68 8.37
CA ARG A 56 18.56 3.13 9.58
C ARG A 56 18.07 2.34 10.79
N GLY A 57 18.61 1.13 10.94
CA GLY A 57 18.13 0.18 11.95
C GLY A 57 16.66 -0.15 11.70
N ASN A 58 15.79 0.16 12.67
CA ASN A 58 14.35 -0.10 12.58
C ASN A 58 13.57 0.98 11.81
N LEU A 59 14.23 2.07 11.42
CA LEU A 59 13.62 3.15 10.67
C LEU A 59 13.93 2.96 9.18
N ILE A 60 12.89 2.85 8.36
CA ILE A 60 12.98 2.83 6.91
C ILE A 60 12.48 4.16 6.38
N THR A 61 13.28 4.80 5.54
CA THR A 61 12.91 6.04 4.84
C THR A 61 12.77 5.74 3.36
N ILE A 62 11.58 5.97 2.81
CA ILE A 62 11.29 5.79 1.38
C ILE A 62 11.17 7.19 0.77
N LYS A 63 11.87 7.42 -0.33
CA LYS A 63 11.79 8.65 -1.11
C LYS A 63 11.40 8.32 -2.54
N GLY A 64 10.28 8.88 -2.99
CA GLY A 64 9.72 8.60 -4.30
C GLY A 64 8.36 9.26 -4.49
N LYS A 65 7.72 9.01 -5.64
CA LYS A 65 6.36 9.52 -5.86
C LYS A 65 5.43 8.93 -4.80
N GLN A 66 4.38 9.68 -4.44
CA GLN A 66 3.41 9.22 -3.43
C GLN A 66 2.81 7.84 -3.76
N LYS A 67 2.43 7.61 -5.03
CA LYS A 67 1.88 6.33 -5.50
C LYS A 67 2.87 5.17 -5.31
N ASP A 68 4.11 5.37 -5.76
CA ASP A 68 5.16 4.33 -5.67
C ASP A 68 5.52 4.05 -4.20
N SER A 69 5.58 5.10 -3.37
CA SER A 69 5.84 4.99 -1.93
C SER A 69 4.74 4.21 -1.21
N GLU A 70 3.47 4.44 -1.57
CA GLU A 70 2.34 3.70 -1.00
C GLU A 70 2.38 2.21 -1.36
N ILE A 71 2.71 1.88 -2.63
CA ILE A 71 2.91 0.50 -3.06
C ILE A 71 4.03 -0.15 -2.25
N VAL A 72 5.18 0.52 -2.10
CA VAL A 72 6.32 0.00 -1.33
C VAL A 72 5.95 -0.25 0.14
N ILE A 73 5.18 0.65 0.77
CA ILE A 73 4.69 0.46 2.15
C ILE A 73 3.82 -0.81 2.24
N LYS A 74 2.89 -1.00 1.31
CA LYS A 74 2.03 -2.20 1.25
C LYS A 74 2.85 -3.46 1.06
N VAL A 75 3.82 -3.45 0.14
CA VAL A 75 4.74 -4.56 -0.11
C VAL A 75 5.52 -4.92 1.15
N ILE A 76 6.12 -3.95 1.83
CA ILE A 76 6.85 -4.17 3.09
C ILE A 76 5.91 -4.77 4.14
N ASN A 77 4.68 -4.28 4.28
CA ASN A 77 3.70 -4.84 5.21
C ASN A 77 3.38 -6.31 4.90
N THR A 78 3.18 -6.64 3.63
CA THR A 78 2.86 -8.01 3.18
C THR A 78 4.05 -8.95 3.35
N LEU A 79 5.28 -8.49 3.07
CA LEU A 79 6.50 -9.25 3.33
C LEU A 79 6.71 -9.49 4.84
N LEU A 80 6.48 -8.48 5.68
CA LEU A 80 6.53 -8.63 7.14
C LEU A 80 5.54 -9.68 7.63
N LYS A 81 4.31 -9.71 7.09
CA LYS A 81 3.33 -10.76 7.42
C LYS A 81 3.79 -12.15 6.97
N LYS A 82 4.30 -12.27 5.74
CA LYS A 82 4.82 -13.53 5.21
C LYS A 82 6.05 -14.05 5.98
N SER A 83 6.81 -13.17 6.63
CA SER A 83 8.02 -13.54 7.39
C SER A 83 7.75 -14.37 8.65
N PHE A 84 6.49 -14.44 9.09
CA PHE A 84 6.05 -15.33 10.17
C PHE A 84 5.86 -16.76 9.68
N ASP A 85 5.45 -16.95 8.42
CA ASP A 85 5.16 -18.26 7.84
C ASP A 85 6.36 -18.84 7.06
N LYS A 86 7.16 -17.98 6.42
CA LYS A 86 8.37 -18.35 5.68
C LYS A 86 9.62 -17.85 6.40
N ASN A 87 10.70 -18.63 6.32
CA ASN A 87 12.00 -18.24 6.87
C ASN A 87 12.86 -17.46 5.88
N ASP A 88 12.81 -17.80 4.60
CA ASP A 88 13.60 -17.18 3.54
C ASP A 88 12.71 -16.66 2.41
N PHE A 89 13.18 -15.60 1.75
CA PHE A 89 12.54 -14.98 0.61
C PHE A 89 13.47 -15.04 -0.59
N GLU A 90 12.94 -15.48 -1.74
CA GLU A 90 13.64 -15.41 -3.01
C GLU A 90 13.27 -14.11 -3.76
N ASP A 91 14.09 -13.73 -4.73
CA ASP A 91 13.86 -12.55 -5.57
C ASP A 91 12.47 -12.57 -6.25
N ASP A 92 12.04 -13.76 -6.71
CA ASP A 92 10.74 -13.98 -7.33
C ASP A 92 9.57 -13.75 -6.36
N ASP A 93 9.75 -14.08 -5.07
CA ASP A 93 8.73 -13.80 -4.05
C ASP A 93 8.52 -12.28 -3.89
N ILE A 94 9.59 -11.49 -3.95
CA ILE A 94 9.53 -10.02 -3.83
C ILE A 94 8.86 -9.40 -5.04
N ILE A 95 9.27 -9.82 -6.24
CA ILE A 95 8.69 -9.35 -7.52
C ILE A 95 7.19 -9.68 -7.57
N SER A 96 6.82 -10.91 -7.17
CA SER A 96 5.43 -11.36 -7.15
C SER A 96 4.57 -10.53 -6.19
N VAL A 97 5.06 -10.27 -4.97
CA VAL A 97 4.36 -9.42 -4.00
C VAL A 97 4.24 -7.99 -4.53
N TYR A 98 5.30 -7.43 -5.12
CA TYR A 98 5.25 -6.09 -5.71
C TYR A 98 4.20 -5.96 -6.81
N ASN A 99 4.15 -6.93 -7.73
CA ASN A 99 3.17 -6.95 -8.81
C ASN A 99 1.75 -7.12 -8.26
N PHE A 100 1.56 -7.96 -7.24
CA PHE A 100 0.27 -8.16 -6.59
C PHE A 100 -0.24 -6.86 -5.93
N GLU A 101 0.60 -6.18 -5.14
CA GLU A 101 0.23 -4.93 -4.47
C GLU A 101 0.02 -3.79 -5.47
N THR A 102 0.81 -3.74 -6.55
CA THR A 102 0.62 -2.76 -7.63
C THR A 102 -0.73 -2.95 -8.31
N ASN A 103 -1.10 -4.20 -8.63
CA ASN A 103 -2.41 -4.52 -9.20
C ASN A 103 -3.55 -4.17 -8.22
N ASN A 104 -3.39 -4.44 -6.93
CA ASN A 104 -4.40 -4.05 -5.93
C ASN A 104 -4.57 -2.53 -5.87
N VAL A 105 -3.48 -1.76 -5.79
CA VAL A 105 -3.56 -0.29 -5.80
C VAL A 105 -4.25 0.22 -7.07
N ASN A 106 -3.97 -0.36 -8.24
CA ASN A 106 -4.65 0.03 -9.48
C ASN A 106 -6.15 -0.31 -9.46
N ASN A 107 -6.54 -1.47 -8.93
CA ASN A 107 -7.95 -1.85 -8.78
C ASN A 107 -8.67 -1.03 -7.69
N GLU A 108 -7.98 -0.65 -6.62
CA GLU A 108 -8.50 0.25 -5.58
C GLU A 108 -8.74 1.66 -6.15
N ASN A 109 -7.83 2.17 -6.98
CA ASN A 109 -8.05 3.43 -7.70
C ASN A 109 -9.23 3.33 -8.68
N LEU A 110 -9.38 2.20 -9.39
CA LEU A 110 -10.53 1.97 -10.27
C LEU A 110 -11.85 1.88 -9.48
N ALA A 111 -11.86 1.22 -8.32
CA ALA A 111 -13.02 1.14 -7.44
C ALA A 111 -13.35 2.47 -6.74
N LEU A 112 -12.35 3.33 -6.51
CA LEU A 112 -12.55 4.69 -6.01
C LEU A 112 -13.06 5.61 -7.13
N GLU A 113 -12.56 5.48 -8.36
CA GLU A 113 -13.10 6.18 -9.53
C GLU A 113 -14.52 5.71 -9.85
N ASP A 114 -14.82 4.43 -9.76
CA ASP A 114 -16.19 3.91 -9.92
C ASP A 114 -17.11 4.36 -8.77
N GLN A 115 -16.61 4.56 -7.55
CA GLN A 115 -17.42 5.14 -6.46
C GLN A 115 -17.60 6.66 -6.57
N ILE A 116 -16.73 7.35 -7.31
CA ILE A 116 -16.88 8.79 -7.62
C ILE A 116 -17.72 8.98 -8.90
N SER A 117 -17.71 8.00 -9.82
CA SER A 117 -18.43 8.04 -11.10
C SER A 117 -19.84 7.44 -11.03
N ASN A 118 -20.08 6.53 -10.07
CA ASN A 118 -21.42 6.10 -9.71
C ASN A 118 -21.97 7.03 -8.64
N ASP A 119 -22.29 8.26 -9.08
CA ASP A 119 -23.48 8.97 -8.60
C ASP A 119 -24.68 8.03 -8.84
N ASP A 120 -24.82 7.05 -7.97
CA ASP A 120 -26.06 6.30 -7.80
C ASP A 120 -27.04 7.32 -7.25
N PHE A 121 -27.88 7.84 -8.15
CA PHE A 121 -29.03 8.71 -7.87
C PHE A 121 -30.04 7.99 -6.97
N GLY A 122 -29.65 7.77 -5.72
CA GLY A 122 -30.42 7.15 -4.66
C GLY A 122 -30.97 8.24 -3.75
N ILE A 123 -32.22 8.65 -3.96
CA ILE A 123 -32.86 9.63 -3.08
C ILE A 123 -33.13 8.92 -1.74
N LYS A 124 -32.51 9.42 -0.67
CA LYS A 124 -32.76 8.93 0.69
C LYS A 124 -34.11 9.44 1.17
N THR A 125 -35.10 8.55 1.26
CA THR A 125 -36.37 8.85 1.94
C THR A 125 -36.37 8.23 3.33
N PRO A 126 -37.17 8.75 4.30
CA PRO A 126 -37.08 8.35 5.71
C PRO A 126 -37.28 6.85 6.00
N LYS A 127 -37.90 6.09 5.09
CA LYS A 127 -38.15 4.65 5.27
C LYS A 127 -37.29 3.76 4.37
N LYS A 128 -36.77 4.25 3.24
CA LYS A 128 -35.92 3.48 2.32
C LYS A 128 -35.26 4.36 1.25
N THR A 129 -34.10 3.93 0.77
CA THR A 129 -33.45 4.53 -0.41
C THR A 129 -34.19 4.11 -1.68
N VAL A 130 -34.50 5.07 -2.56
CA VAL A 130 -35.13 4.82 -3.86
C VAL A 130 -34.09 5.03 -4.95
N TYR A 131 -33.80 3.99 -5.72
CA TYR A 131 -32.86 4.01 -6.85
C TYR A 131 -33.61 4.24 -8.17
N ALA A 132 -32.99 4.97 -9.10
CA ALA A 132 -33.51 5.17 -10.46
C ALA A 132 -33.62 3.83 -11.19
N ARG A 133 -34.76 3.59 -11.86
CA ARG A 133 -35.00 2.33 -12.59
C ARG A 133 -34.66 2.41 -14.08
N THR A 134 -34.45 3.61 -14.60
CA THR A 134 -34.21 3.86 -16.04
C THR A 134 -33.24 5.03 -16.23
N GLU A 135 -32.51 5.04 -17.35
CA GLU A 135 -31.53 6.09 -17.66
C GLU A 135 -32.15 7.49 -17.78
N LYS A 136 -33.42 7.59 -18.22
CA LYS A 136 -34.16 8.86 -18.28
C LYS A 136 -34.43 9.46 -16.89
N GLN A 137 -34.45 8.65 -15.84
CA GLN A 137 -34.65 9.10 -14.44
C GLN A 137 -33.32 9.51 -13.78
N LYS A 138 -32.19 9.12 -14.37
CA LYS A 138 -30.85 9.46 -13.87
C LYS A 138 -30.46 10.92 -14.19
N ASN A 139 -31.04 11.52 -15.23
CA ASN A 139 -30.67 12.85 -15.75
C ASN A 139 -31.70 13.96 -15.40
N ILE A 140 -32.35 13.91 -14.23
CA ILE A 140 -33.26 14.98 -13.74
C ILE A 140 -32.54 15.87 -12.73
#